data_AF-A0A964HIV1-F1
#
_entry.id   AF-A0A964HIV1-F1
#
_cell.length_a   1.000
_cell.length_b   1.000
_cell.length_c   1.000
_cell.angle_alpha   90.00
_cell.angle_beta   90.00
_cell.angle_gamma   90.00
#
_symmetry.space_group_name_H-M   'P 1'
#
loop_
_entity.id
_entity.type
_entity.pdbx_description
1 polymer ?
#
loop_
_entity_poly.entity_id
_entity_poly.type
_entity_poly.pdbx_seq_one_letter_code
_entity_poly.pdbx_strand_id
1 'polypeptide(L)'
;MQQAMARARRDNSLLALCYLDLDGFKPINDTLGHDVGDRLLEEIATRLAGSMRAGDTVARLGGDEFALLIVDLDDMTELSHICERVLHLLAEPMAIGEHTLAISASMGVTLFPQDGVDADTLLRHADHAMYSAKQAGRNRYHLFDADQDRRLRDHQEIVGSLERALQQEEFELHYQPKVSLRTGQVIGVEALLRWRHPKRGVLEPREFLAFIENCDLALPVGRWVIDQALGQLELWRQQGIDLEMNINISPRHLQHPDFLADLKSALAVHPTAPARRLELEIVETAALHD
;
A
#
# COMPACT_ATOMS: atom_id res chain seq x y z
N MET A 1 -20.58 14.39 -18.21
CA MET A 1 -20.24 13.02 -17.77
C MET A 1 -21.36 12.01 -18.00
N GLN A 2 -22.53 12.11 -17.34
CA GLN A 2 -23.63 11.12 -17.50
C GLN A 2 -24.04 10.87 -18.95
N GLN A 3 -24.15 11.93 -19.76
CA GLN A 3 -24.48 11.81 -21.19
C GLN A 3 -23.39 11.05 -21.99
N ALA A 4 -22.12 11.29 -21.70
CA ALA A 4 -21.00 10.62 -22.36
C ALA A 4 -20.96 9.12 -21.99
N MET A 5 -21.18 8.78 -20.72
CA MET A 5 -21.28 7.39 -20.27
C MET A 5 -22.45 6.65 -20.93
N ALA A 6 -23.62 7.30 -21.04
CA ALA A 6 -24.77 6.71 -21.72
C ALA A 6 -24.50 6.46 -23.21
N ARG A 7 -23.73 7.34 -23.87
CA ARG A 7 -23.31 7.20 -25.25
C ARG A 7 -22.28 6.07 -25.42
N ALA A 8 -21.24 6.03 -24.60
CA ALA A 8 -20.22 4.98 -24.62
C ALA A 8 -20.81 3.58 -24.41
N ARG A 9 -21.80 3.42 -23.51
CA ARG A 9 -22.53 2.15 -23.35
C ARG A 9 -23.31 1.75 -24.60
N ARG A 10 -23.90 2.72 -25.30
CA ARG A 10 -24.72 2.46 -26.49
C ARG A 10 -23.85 2.10 -27.69
N ASP A 11 -22.75 2.82 -27.85
CA ASP A 11 -21.87 2.73 -29.02
C ASP A 11 -20.74 1.71 -28.80
N ASN A 12 -20.68 1.10 -27.60
CA ASN A 12 -19.63 0.20 -27.14
C ASN A 12 -18.21 0.80 -27.32
N SER A 13 -18.10 2.11 -27.10
CA SER A 13 -16.83 2.85 -27.14
C SER A 13 -16.23 2.99 -25.74
N LEU A 14 -14.91 3.18 -25.68
CA LEU A 14 -14.24 3.54 -24.43
C LEU A 14 -14.30 5.04 -24.19
N LEU A 15 -14.40 5.41 -22.92
CA LEU A 15 -14.11 6.77 -22.46
C LEU A 15 -13.13 6.70 -21.29
N ALA A 16 -12.31 7.74 -21.18
CA ALA A 16 -11.41 7.93 -20.04
C ALA A 16 -11.77 9.21 -19.30
N LEU A 17 -11.72 9.14 -17.96
CA LEU A 17 -11.76 10.30 -17.10
C LEU A 17 -10.38 10.46 -16.46
N CYS A 18 -9.73 11.59 -16.75
CA CYS A 18 -8.45 11.96 -16.19
C CYS A 18 -8.65 13.06 -15.13
N TYR A 19 -8.17 12.85 -13.91
CA TYR A 19 -8.07 13.86 -12.87
C TYR A 19 -6.64 14.37 -12.82
N LEU A 20 -6.45 15.68 -12.80
CA LEU A 20 -5.14 16.32 -12.76
C LEU A 20 -5.05 17.27 -11.57
N ASP A 21 -3.88 17.31 -10.96
CA ASP A 21 -3.48 18.32 -9.97
C ASP A 21 -2.08 18.83 -10.32
N LEU A 22 -1.89 20.14 -10.16
CA LEU A 22 -0.63 20.81 -10.49
C LEU A 22 0.39 20.68 -9.36
N ASP A 23 1.50 20.03 -9.67
CA ASP A 23 2.56 19.78 -8.71
C ASP A 23 3.27 21.10 -8.32
N GLY A 24 3.12 21.51 -7.07
CA GLY A 24 3.85 22.67 -6.55
C GLY A 24 3.23 24.02 -6.89
N PHE A 25 1.92 24.06 -7.19
CA PHE A 25 1.22 25.32 -7.44
C PHE A 25 1.17 26.25 -6.22
N LYS A 26 0.96 25.71 -5.02
CA LYS A 26 0.87 26.52 -3.78
C LYS A 26 2.13 27.38 -3.53
N PRO A 27 3.36 26.84 -3.60
CA PRO A 27 4.59 27.66 -3.53
C PRO A 27 4.65 28.83 -4.52
N ILE A 28 4.04 28.71 -5.70
CA ILE A 28 3.98 29.81 -6.68
C ILE A 28 3.10 30.95 -6.15
N ASN A 29 1.91 30.63 -5.64
CA ASN A 29 1.04 31.62 -5.00
C ASN A 29 1.72 32.30 -3.80
N ASP A 30 2.36 31.50 -2.95
CA ASP A 30 3.01 31.99 -1.73
C ASP A 30 4.20 32.91 -2.06
N THR A 31 4.87 32.71 -3.20
CA THR A 31 6.10 33.44 -3.58
C THR A 31 5.83 34.62 -4.51
N LEU A 32 4.95 34.46 -5.49
CA LEU A 32 4.73 35.42 -6.60
C LEU A 32 3.36 36.09 -6.52
N GLY A 33 2.50 35.69 -5.58
CA GLY A 33 1.18 36.24 -5.37
C GLY A 33 0.09 35.56 -6.21
N HIS A 34 -1.15 35.70 -5.74
CA HIS A 34 -2.32 35.06 -6.35
C HIS A 34 -2.58 35.51 -7.80
N ASP A 35 -2.30 36.77 -8.15
CA ASP A 35 -2.48 37.28 -9.52
C ASP A 35 -1.62 36.51 -10.55
N VAL A 36 -0.41 36.10 -10.17
CA VAL A 36 0.46 35.28 -11.03
C VAL A 36 -0.06 33.85 -11.12
N GLY A 37 -0.54 33.29 -10.00
CA GLY A 37 -1.15 31.97 -9.97
C GLY A 37 -2.42 31.87 -10.81
N ASP A 38 -3.30 32.87 -10.76
CA ASP A 38 -4.53 32.91 -11.55
C ASP A 38 -4.23 32.95 -13.05
N ARG A 39 -3.24 33.76 -13.48
CA ARG A 39 -2.78 33.78 -14.87
C ARG A 39 -2.14 32.47 -15.30
N LEU A 40 -1.42 31.79 -14.41
CA LEU A 40 -0.88 30.46 -14.67
C LEU A 40 -2.00 29.45 -14.89
N LEU A 41 -3.07 29.49 -14.08
CA LEU A 41 -4.23 28.62 -14.24
C LEU A 41 -4.99 28.89 -15.56
N GLU A 42 -5.10 30.15 -15.98
CA GLU A 42 -5.68 30.52 -17.29
C GLU A 42 -4.86 29.96 -18.46
N GLU A 43 -3.53 30.07 -18.40
CA GLU A 43 -2.63 29.51 -19.41
C GLU A 43 -2.71 27.98 -19.45
N ILE A 44 -2.75 27.33 -18.28
CA ILE A 44 -2.92 25.87 -18.19
C ILE A 44 -4.25 25.42 -18.78
N ALA A 45 -5.35 26.11 -18.47
CA ALA A 45 -6.65 25.84 -19.05
C ALA A 45 -6.62 25.97 -20.59
N THR A 46 -5.91 26.99 -21.10
CA THR A 46 -5.74 27.22 -22.54
C THR A 46 -4.94 26.10 -23.20
N ARG A 47 -3.81 25.69 -22.61
CA ARG A 47 -2.99 24.56 -23.10
C ARG A 47 -3.75 23.25 -23.11
N LEU A 48 -4.45 22.94 -22.02
CA LEU A 48 -5.30 21.74 -21.93
C LEU A 48 -6.36 21.75 -23.02
N ALA A 49 -7.13 22.84 -23.16
CA ALA A 49 -8.16 22.96 -24.18
C ALA A 49 -7.58 22.83 -25.60
N GLY A 50 -6.43 23.43 -25.88
CA GLY A 50 -5.75 23.34 -27.18
C GLY A 50 -5.18 21.95 -27.50
N SER A 51 -4.93 21.13 -26.49
CA SER A 51 -4.44 19.75 -26.66
C SER A 51 -5.55 18.74 -26.95
N MET A 52 -6.80 19.09 -26.67
CA MET A 52 -7.96 18.20 -26.73
C MET A 52 -8.73 18.30 -28.07
N ARG A 53 -9.45 17.24 -28.44
CA ARG A 53 -10.32 17.25 -29.64
C ARG A 53 -11.66 17.91 -29.30
N ALA A 54 -12.42 18.31 -30.32
CA ALA A 54 -13.72 18.96 -30.13
C ALA A 54 -14.77 18.09 -29.38
N GLY A 55 -14.61 16.77 -29.38
CA GLY A 55 -15.49 15.86 -28.62
C GLY A 55 -15.10 15.69 -27.15
N ASP A 56 -13.85 16.01 -26.81
CA ASP A 56 -13.32 15.89 -25.45
C ASP A 56 -13.76 17.09 -24.61
N THR A 57 -13.70 16.95 -23.29
CA THR A 57 -14.06 18.04 -22.36
C THR A 57 -12.93 18.31 -21.38
N VAL A 58 -12.62 19.59 -21.17
CA VAL A 58 -11.75 20.07 -20.09
C VAL A 58 -12.61 20.82 -19.08
N ALA A 59 -12.45 20.51 -17.80
CA ALA A 59 -13.12 21.20 -16.71
C ALA A 59 -12.12 21.53 -15.60
N ARG A 60 -12.30 22.67 -14.93
CA ARG A 60 -11.60 22.98 -13.67
C ARG A 60 -12.54 22.64 -12.52
N LEU A 61 -12.08 21.81 -11.59
CA LEU A 61 -12.88 21.33 -10.47
C LEU A 61 -12.84 22.28 -9.27
N GLY A 62 -11.70 22.97 -9.11
CA GLY A 62 -11.46 23.93 -8.05
C GLY A 62 -9.96 24.04 -7.80
N GLY A 63 -9.50 25.14 -7.20
CA GLY A 63 -8.06 25.32 -6.91
C GLY A 63 -7.19 25.11 -8.15
N ASP A 64 -6.21 24.23 -8.05
CA ASP A 64 -5.30 23.77 -9.08
C ASP A 64 -5.67 22.42 -9.71
N GLU A 65 -6.92 21.99 -9.54
CA GLU A 65 -7.41 20.70 -10.01
C GLU A 65 -8.22 20.81 -11.31
N PHE A 66 -7.94 19.91 -12.25
CA PHE A 66 -8.58 19.82 -13.55
C PHE A 66 -9.08 18.40 -13.83
N ALA A 67 -10.12 18.29 -14.65
CA ALA A 67 -10.61 17.02 -15.18
C ALA A 67 -10.65 17.06 -16.71
N LEU A 68 -10.22 15.95 -17.32
CA LEU A 68 -10.34 15.71 -18.76
C LEU A 68 -11.28 14.52 -18.97
N LEU A 69 -12.26 14.70 -19.84
CA LEU A 69 -13.13 13.62 -20.30
C LEU A 69 -12.80 13.35 -21.77
N ILE A 70 -12.14 12.23 -22.02
CA ILE A 70 -11.75 11.78 -23.36
C ILE A 70 -12.78 10.75 -23.80
N VAL A 71 -13.44 11.00 -24.92
CA VAL A 71 -14.54 10.15 -25.41
C VAL A 71 -14.17 9.49 -26.72
N ASP A 72 -14.88 8.43 -27.06
CA ASP A 72 -14.71 7.72 -28.33
C ASP A 72 -13.26 7.24 -28.54
N LEU A 73 -12.64 6.70 -27.49
CA LEU A 73 -11.29 6.10 -27.53
C LEU A 73 -11.32 4.78 -28.30
N ASP A 74 -10.35 4.61 -29.20
CA ASP A 74 -10.17 3.40 -29.99
C ASP A 74 -9.48 2.29 -29.17
N ASP A 75 -8.41 2.65 -28.45
CA ASP A 75 -7.64 1.72 -27.62
C ASP A 75 -6.86 2.40 -26.48
N MET A 76 -6.17 1.58 -25.68
CA MET A 76 -5.34 2.02 -24.57
C MET A 76 -4.07 2.76 -25.01
N THR A 77 -3.57 2.49 -26.21
CA THR A 77 -2.37 3.15 -26.73
C THR A 77 -2.67 4.61 -27.08
N GLU A 78 -3.83 4.87 -27.67
CA GLU A 78 -4.35 6.23 -27.88
C GLU A 78 -4.43 7.00 -26.56
N LEU A 79 -5.02 6.39 -25.52
CA LEU A 79 -5.12 7.01 -24.20
C LEU A 79 -3.73 7.35 -23.62
N SER A 80 -2.79 6.39 -23.64
CA SER A 80 -1.43 6.62 -23.14
C SER A 80 -0.75 7.79 -23.85
N HIS A 81 -0.86 7.88 -25.18
CA HIS A 81 -0.32 9.01 -25.94
C HIS A 81 -0.96 10.34 -25.57
N ILE A 82 -2.27 10.38 -25.32
CA ILE A 82 -2.95 11.60 -24.88
C ILE A 82 -2.44 12.03 -23.50
N CYS A 83 -2.37 11.11 -22.54
CA CYS A 83 -1.88 11.40 -21.19
C CYS A 83 -0.43 11.91 -21.20
N GLU A 84 0.47 11.24 -21.92
CA GLU A 84 1.88 11.66 -22.04
C GLU A 84 2.01 13.03 -22.69
N ARG A 85 1.26 13.28 -23.77
CA ARG A 85 1.25 14.57 -24.46
C ARG A 85 0.77 15.70 -23.55
N VAL A 86 -0.28 15.47 -22.77
CA VAL A 86 -0.79 16.46 -21.81
C VAL A 86 0.26 16.77 -20.74
N LEU A 87 0.85 15.76 -20.13
CA LEU A 87 1.88 15.95 -19.11
C LEU A 87 3.10 16.70 -19.66
N HIS A 88 3.54 16.34 -20.87
CA HIS A 88 4.65 17.01 -21.54
C HIS A 88 4.33 18.50 -21.82
N LEU A 89 3.14 18.79 -22.34
CA LEU A 89 2.69 20.15 -22.63
C LEU A 89 2.61 21.03 -21.38
N LEU A 90 2.18 20.47 -20.25
CA LEU A 90 2.13 21.19 -18.98
C LEU A 90 3.53 21.44 -18.40
N ALA A 91 4.48 20.55 -18.65
CA ALA A 91 5.87 20.67 -18.21
C ALA A 91 6.67 21.73 -18.98
N GLU A 92 6.20 22.17 -20.16
CA GLU A 92 6.85 23.22 -20.93
C GLU A 92 6.78 24.58 -20.21
N PRO A 93 7.87 25.37 -20.18
CA PRO A 93 7.87 26.69 -19.56
C PRO A 93 6.78 27.63 -20.11
N MET A 94 6.20 28.45 -19.23
CA MET A 94 5.13 29.39 -19.55
C MET A 94 5.54 30.81 -19.19
N ALA A 95 5.32 31.74 -20.12
CA ALA A 95 5.58 33.16 -19.89
C ALA A 95 4.35 33.80 -19.21
N ILE A 96 4.43 34.06 -17.91
CA ILE A 96 3.37 34.67 -17.11
C ILE A 96 3.83 36.06 -16.67
N GLY A 97 3.50 37.08 -17.49
CA GLY A 97 3.95 38.45 -17.25
C GLY A 97 5.46 38.57 -17.46
N GLU A 98 6.19 38.93 -16.41
CA GLU A 98 7.66 39.02 -16.43
C GLU A 98 8.34 37.71 -15.99
N HIS A 99 7.56 36.70 -15.57
CA HIS A 99 8.08 35.43 -15.10
C HIS A 99 8.02 34.35 -16.18
N THR A 100 9.02 33.47 -16.17
CA THR A 100 8.96 32.19 -16.89
C THR A 100 8.84 31.09 -15.85
N LEU A 101 7.69 30.42 -15.82
CA LEU A 101 7.36 29.40 -14.82
C LEU A 101 7.35 28.02 -15.47
N ALA A 102 7.84 27.02 -14.74
CA ALA A 102 7.70 25.62 -15.11
C ALA A 102 7.01 24.88 -13.95
N ILE A 103 5.96 24.14 -14.28
CA ILE A 103 5.20 23.32 -13.34
C ILE A 103 5.00 21.94 -13.95
N SER A 104 4.80 20.92 -13.13
CA SER A 104 4.36 19.60 -13.61
C SER A 104 2.95 19.31 -13.13
N ALA A 105 2.37 18.21 -13.61
CA ALA A 105 1.10 17.73 -13.10
C ALA A 105 1.17 16.24 -12.76
N SER A 106 0.40 15.85 -11.75
CA SER A 106 0.12 14.45 -11.46
C SER A 106 -1.28 14.12 -11.97
N MET A 107 -1.42 12.99 -12.68
CA MET A 107 -2.66 12.61 -13.34
C MET A 107 -3.13 11.23 -12.88
N GLY A 108 -4.41 11.09 -12.58
CA GLY A 108 -5.07 9.80 -12.38
C GLY A 108 -6.07 9.53 -13.48
N VAL A 109 -6.12 8.32 -13.98
CA VAL A 109 -6.93 7.97 -15.15
C VAL A 109 -7.86 6.81 -14.80
N THR A 110 -9.11 6.88 -15.21
CA THR A 110 -10.09 5.79 -15.08
C THR A 110 -10.76 5.51 -16.41
N LEU A 111 -11.26 4.29 -16.56
CA LEU A 111 -11.85 3.81 -17.81
C LEU A 111 -13.29 3.37 -17.62
N PHE A 112 -14.10 3.68 -18.62
CA PHE A 112 -15.46 3.20 -18.70
C PHE A 112 -15.75 2.64 -20.10
N PRO A 113 -16.51 1.54 -20.21
CA PRO A 113 -17.29 0.87 -19.16
C PRO A 113 -16.53 -0.19 -18.33
N GLN A 114 -15.20 -0.30 -18.45
CA GLN A 114 -14.41 -1.36 -17.81
C GLN A 114 -14.58 -1.41 -16.28
N ASP A 115 -14.68 -0.25 -15.62
CA ASP A 115 -14.96 -0.17 -14.17
C ASP A 115 -16.45 -0.38 -13.83
N GLY A 116 -17.37 -0.26 -14.79
CA GLY A 116 -18.80 -0.52 -14.62
C GLY A 116 -19.56 0.43 -13.67
N VAL A 117 -18.90 1.43 -13.11
CA VAL A 117 -19.41 2.30 -12.04
C VAL A 117 -20.13 3.56 -12.55
N ASP A 118 -20.73 4.31 -11.62
CA ASP A 118 -21.35 5.61 -11.89
C ASP A 118 -20.33 6.75 -12.01
N ALA A 119 -20.84 7.91 -12.39
CA ALA A 119 -20.05 9.10 -12.71
C ALA A 119 -19.23 9.60 -11.50
N ASP A 120 -19.84 9.62 -10.32
CA ASP A 120 -19.20 10.09 -9.08
C ASP A 120 -18.10 9.12 -8.64
N THR A 121 -18.32 7.82 -8.82
CA THR A 121 -17.33 6.80 -8.51
C THR A 121 -16.15 6.81 -9.47
N LEU A 122 -16.37 7.04 -10.77
CA LEU A 122 -15.27 7.26 -11.73
C LEU A 122 -14.39 8.44 -11.30
N LEU A 123 -14.99 9.56 -10.90
CA LEU A 123 -14.24 10.75 -10.48
C LEU A 123 -13.38 10.46 -9.25
N ARG A 124 -13.93 9.76 -8.25
CA ARG A 124 -13.20 9.34 -7.05
C ARG A 124 -12.08 8.33 -7.35
N HIS A 125 -12.30 7.41 -8.27
CA HIS A 125 -11.25 6.48 -8.71
C HIS A 125 -10.10 7.24 -9.41
N ALA A 126 -10.42 8.25 -10.22
CA ALA A 126 -9.43 9.06 -10.90
C ALA A 126 -8.64 9.92 -9.91
N ASP A 127 -9.29 10.51 -8.91
CA ASP A 127 -8.62 11.20 -7.80
C ASP A 127 -7.67 10.26 -7.03
N HIS A 128 -8.12 9.04 -6.71
CA HIS A 128 -7.27 8.07 -6.03
C HIS A 128 -6.01 7.71 -6.85
N ALA A 129 -6.19 7.44 -8.15
CA ALA A 129 -5.06 7.16 -9.04
C ALA A 129 -4.12 8.37 -9.18
N MET A 130 -4.65 9.60 -9.17
CA MET A 130 -3.84 10.82 -9.20
C MET A 130 -2.99 10.95 -7.94
N TYR A 131 -3.55 10.61 -6.77
CA TYR A 131 -2.78 10.56 -5.54
C TYR A 131 -1.66 9.51 -5.60
N SER A 132 -1.91 8.33 -6.17
CA SER A 132 -0.86 7.32 -6.43
C SER A 132 0.23 7.87 -7.36
N ALA A 133 -0.12 8.64 -8.39
CA ALA A 133 0.84 9.31 -9.26
C ALA A 133 1.75 10.30 -8.50
N LYS A 134 1.18 11.06 -7.55
CA LYS A 134 1.96 11.95 -6.67
C LYS A 134 2.95 11.17 -5.81
N GLN A 135 2.51 10.09 -5.18
CA GLN A 135 3.37 9.25 -4.34
C GLN A 135 4.48 8.56 -5.13
N ALA A 136 4.20 8.17 -6.38
CA ALA A 136 5.16 7.53 -7.27
C ALA A 136 6.21 8.50 -7.86
N GLY A 137 6.20 9.78 -7.48
CA GLY A 137 7.27 10.73 -7.83
C GLY A 137 6.84 11.88 -8.73
N ARG A 138 5.52 12.16 -8.84
CA ARG A 138 4.95 13.30 -9.59
C ARG A 138 5.26 13.27 -11.09
N ASN A 139 4.74 14.26 -11.84
CA ASN A 139 4.92 14.42 -13.30
C ASN A 139 4.67 13.12 -14.10
N ARG A 140 3.58 12.43 -13.78
CA ARG A 140 3.22 11.13 -14.36
C ARG A 140 1.71 10.91 -14.27
N TYR A 141 1.22 9.95 -15.04
CA TYR A 141 -0.12 9.45 -14.86
C TYR A 141 -0.12 8.07 -14.20
N HIS A 142 -1.21 7.75 -13.52
CA HIS A 142 -1.49 6.41 -13.04
C HIS A 142 -2.88 5.99 -13.52
N LEU A 143 -2.98 4.80 -14.09
CA LEU A 143 -4.27 4.22 -14.45
C LEU A 143 -4.84 3.53 -13.22
N PHE A 144 -6.09 3.83 -12.88
CA PHE A 144 -6.82 3.16 -11.85
C PHE A 144 -7.04 1.70 -12.26
N ASP A 145 -6.58 0.78 -11.41
CA ASP A 145 -6.85 -0.64 -11.52
C ASP A 145 -7.72 -1.05 -10.33
N ALA A 146 -8.99 -1.36 -10.60
CA ALA A 146 -9.98 -1.72 -9.58
C ALA A 146 -9.60 -3.01 -8.83
N ASP A 147 -8.90 -3.95 -9.46
CA ASP A 147 -8.43 -5.18 -8.82
C ASP A 147 -7.22 -4.91 -7.93
N GLN A 148 -6.30 -4.05 -8.36
CA GLN A 148 -5.17 -3.62 -7.55
C GLN A 148 -5.62 -2.81 -6.33
N ASP A 149 -6.55 -1.86 -6.50
CA ASP A 149 -7.10 -1.06 -5.42
C ASP A 149 -7.87 -1.92 -4.41
N ARG A 150 -8.69 -2.88 -4.89
CA ARG A 150 -9.36 -3.84 -4.01
C ARG A 150 -8.35 -4.65 -3.19
N ARG A 151 -7.29 -5.16 -3.82
CA ARG A 151 -6.22 -5.89 -3.11
C ARG A 151 -5.50 -5.03 -2.09
N LEU A 152 -5.24 -3.76 -2.39
CA LEU A 152 -4.62 -2.83 -1.43
C LEU A 152 -5.53 -2.58 -0.22
N ARG A 153 -6.82 -2.35 -0.45
CA ARG A 153 -7.81 -2.16 0.62
C ARG A 153 -7.96 -3.42 1.48
N ASP A 154 -8.11 -4.58 0.85
CA ASP A 154 -8.17 -5.87 1.54
C ASP A 154 -6.91 -6.10 2.39
N HIS A 155 -5.73 -5.75 1.85
CA HIS A 155 -4.46 -5.84 2.58
C HIS A 155 -4.43 -4.91 3.79
N GLN A 156 -4.81 -3.63 3.64
CA GLN A 156 -4.86 -2.66 4.74
C GLN A 156 -5.86 -3.08 5.83
N GLU A 157 -7.04 -3.58 5.45
CA GLU A 157 -8.03 -4.08 6.40
C GLU A 157 -7.51 -5.29 7.19
N ILE A 158 -6.78 -6.20 6.54
CA ILE A 158 -6.16 -7.35 7.20
C ILE A 158 -5.07 -6.89 8.17
N VAL A 159 -4.17 -5.98 7.75
CA VAL A 159 -3.13 -5.43 8.63
C VAL A 159 -3.75 -4.75 9.85
N GLY A 160 -4.73 -3.85 9.66
CA GLY A 160 -5.43 -3.20 10.77
C GLY A 160 -6.25 -4.17 11.64
N SER A 161 -6.63 -5.33 11.12
CA SER A 161 -7.23 -6.41 11.93
C SER A 161 -6.20 -7.14 12.77
N LEU A 162 -5.00 -7.38 12.23
CA LEU A 162 -3.88 -8.01 12.93
C LEU A 162 -3.31 -7.10 14.03
N GLU A 163 -3.27 -5.77 13.82
CA GLU A 163 -2.92 -4.82 14.87
C GLU A 163 -3.87 -4.90 16.06
N ARG A 164 -5.17 -4.96 15.79
CA ARG A 164 -6.21 -5.13 16.82
C ARG A 164 -6.10 -6.49 17.49
N ALA A 165 -5.85 -7.55 16.73
CA ALA A 165 -5.66 -8.90 17.25
C ALA A 165 -4.52 -8.96 18.27
N LEU A 166 -3.42 -8.23 18.02
CA LEU A 166 -2.30 -8.13 18.96
C LEU A 166 -2.71 -7.43 20.26
N GLN A 167 -3.49 -6.36 20.18
CA GLN A 167 -3.97 -5.60 21.34
C GLN A 167 -5.06 -6.34 22.13
N GLN A 168 -5.83 -7.21 21.47
CA GLN A 168 -6.97 -7.94 22.05
C GLN A 168 -6.61 -9.36 22.50
N GLU A 169 -5.32 -9.69 22.58
CA GLU A 169 -4.82 -11.01 23.00
C GLU A 169 -5.41 -12.16 22.15
N GLU A 170 -5.63 -11.91 20.86
CA GLU A 170 -6.20 -12.91 19.93
C GLU A 170 -5.12 -13.81 19.31
N PHE A 171 -3.83 -13.52 19.52
CA PHE A 171 -2.76 -14.41 19.11
C PHE A 171 -2.50 -15.49 20.17
N GLU A 172 -2.16 -16.69 19.72
CA GLU A 172 -1.72 -17.80 20.58
C GLU A 172 -0.60 -18.59 19.90
N LEU A 173 0.18 -19.34 20.69
CA LEU A 173 1.18 -20.26 20.18
C LEU A 173 0.65 -21.70 20.27
N HIS A 174 0.71 -22.42 19.15
CA HIS A 174 0.54 -23.87 19.13
C HIS A 174 1.90 -24.55 19.07
N TYR A 175 2.03 -25.74 19.64
CA TYR A 175 3.33 -26.42 19.77
C TYR A 175 3.31 -27.74 19.01
N GLN A 176 4.12 -27.84 17.95
CA GLN A 176 4.26 -29.05 17.15
C GLN A 176 5.46 -29.87 17.65
N PRO A 177 5.30 -31.13 18.11
CA PRO A 177 6.41 -31.93 18.61
C PRO A 177 7.41 -32.34 17.52
N LYS A 178 8.70 -32.22 17.83
CA LYS A 178 9.81 -32.80 17.07
C LYS A 178 10.20 -34.13 17.70
N VAL A 179 10.13 -35.23 16.94
CA VAL A 179 10.37 -36.60 17.44
C VAL A 179 11.64 -37.18 16.84
N SER A 180 12.52 -37.71 17.69
CA SER A 180 13.70 -38.47 17.26
C SER A 180 13.29 -39.80 16.64
N LEU A 181 13.57 -40.02 15.36
CA LEU A 181 13.27 -41.28 14.68
C LEU A 181 14.08 -42.46 15.23
N ARG A 182 15.21 -42.21 15.89
CA ARG A 182 16.04 -43.26 16.51
C ARG A 182 15.46 -43.76 17.82
N THR A 183 14.89 -42.86 18.63
CA THR A 183 14.47 -43.16 20.01
C THR A 183 12.95 -43.15 20.19
N GLY A 184 12.19 -42.60 19.25
CA GLY A 184 10.74 -42.38 19.36
C GLY A 184 10.35 -41.32 20.39
N GLN A 185 11.33 -40.60 20.95
CA GLN A 185 11.10 -39.60 22.00
C GLN A 185 10.93 -38.20 21.40
N VAL A 186 10.07 -37.39 22.02
CA VAL A 186 9.98 -35.95 21.74
C VAL A 186 11.26 -35.29 22.24
N ILE A 187 11.96 -34.59 21.34
CA ILE A 187 13.23 -33.91 21.63
C ILE A 187 13.07 -32.39 21.70
N GLY A 188 11.98 -31.88 21.15
CA GLY A 188 11.67 -30.45 21.16
C GLY A 188 10.32 -30.17 20.56
N VAL A 189 10.02 -28.90 20.38
CA VAL A 189 8.80 -28.41 19.73
C VAL A 189 9.13 -27.27 18.78
N GLU A 190 8.25 -27.05 17.82
CA GLU A 190 8.14 -25.79 17.08
C GLU A 190 6.92 -25.03 17.59
N ALA A 191 7.13 -23.78 18.00
CA ALA A 191 6.07 -22.87 18.39
C ALA A 191 5.59 -22.11 17.16
N LEU A 192 4.32 -22.34 16.82
CA LEU A 192 3.67 -21.84 15.63
C LEU A 192 2.60 -20.83 16.02
N LEU A 193 2.74 -19.60 15.52
CA LEU A 193 1.75 -18.54 15.72
C LEU A 193 0.38 -18.98 15.20
N ARG A 194 -0.67 -18.60 15.91
CA ARG A 194 -2.07 -18.78 15.51
C ARG A 194 -2.83 -17.51 15.84
N TRP A 195 -3.83 -17.21 15.01
CA TRP A 195 -4.75 -16.11 15.28
C TRP A 195 -6.14 -16.65 15.57
N ARG A 196 -6.61 -16.47 16.79
CA ARG A 196 -7.96 -16.79 17.23
C ARG A 196 -8.94 -15.70 16.76
N HIS A 197 -9.21 -15.68 15.46
CA HIS A 197 -10.09 -14.70 14.85
C HIS A 197 -11.54 -14.85 15.35
N PRO A 198 -12.20 -13.76 15.80
CA PRO A 198 -13.49 -13.83 16.50
C PRO A 198 -14.63 -14.42 15.66
N LYS A 199 -14.56 -14.27 14.33
CA LYS A 199 -15.57 -14.82 13.39
C LYS A 199 -15.12 -16.07 12.62
N ARG A 200 -13.83 -16.33 12.51
CA ARG A 200 -13.27 -17.36 11.59
C ARG A 200 -12.65 -18.53 12.34
N GLY A 201 -12.57 -18.45 13.67
CA GLY A 201 -11.89 -19.45 14.48
C GLY A 201 -10.38 -19.28 14.42
N VAL A 202 -9.65 -20.38 14.64
CA VAL A 202 -8.19 -20.37 14.67
C VAL A 202 -7.65 -20.39 13.23
N LEU A 203 -6.95 -19.32 12.86
CA LEU A 203 -6.29 -19.17 11.56
C LEU A 203 -4.82 -19.57 11.64
N GLU A 204 -4.33 -20.17 10.56
CA GLU A 204 -2.95 -20.61 10.42
C GLU A 204 -2.05 -19.47 9.89
N PRO A 205 -0.73 -19.49 10.19
CA PRO A 205 0.23 -18.49 9.72
C PRO A 205 0.13 -18.16 8.24
N ARG A 206 -0.04 -19.17 7.38
CA ARG A 206 -0.16 -19.01 5.93
C ARG A 206 -1.32 -18.11 5.48
N GLU A 207 -2.32 -17.91 6.33
CA GLU A 207 -3.49 -17.09 6.01
C GLU A 207 -3.28 -15.61 6.33
N PHE A 208 -2.28 -15.24 7.14
CA PHE A 208 -2.13 -13.86 7.61
C PHE A 208 -0.68 -13.35 7.69
N LEU A 209 0.34 -14.21 7.84
CA LEU A 209 1.74 -13.76 7.99
C LEU A 209 2.26 -13.01 6.75
N ALA A 210 1.89 -13.46 5.55
CA ALA A 210 2.31 -12.81 4.30
C ALA A 210 1.85 -11.33 4.21
N PHE A 211 0.78 -10.96 4.93
CA PHE A 211 0.29 -9.59 4.96
C PHE A 211 1.13 -8.67 5.85
N ILE A 212 1.89 -9.22 6.80
CA ILE A 212 2.65 -8.41 7.77
C ILE A 212 4.16 -8.55 7.62
N GLU A 213 4.64 -9.52 6.84
CA GLU A 213 6.07 -9.86 6.71
C GLU A 213 6.95 -8.64 6.36
N ASN A 214 6.47 -7.74 5.51
CA ASN A 214 7.17 -6.53 5.08
C ASN A 214 6.67 -5.24 5.74
N CYS A 215 5.74 -5.35 6.70
CA CYS A 215 5.14 -4.21 7.40
C CYS A 215 5.76 -4.02 8.79
N ASP A 216 5.66 -2.83 9.37
CA ASP A 216 6.17 -2.55 10.72
C ASP A 216 5.51 -3.42 11.80
N LEU A 217 4.30 -3.92 11.55
CA LEU A 217 3.59 -4.87 12.42
C LEU A 217 4.33 -6.20 12.63
N ALA A 218 5.24 -6.60 11.73
CA ALA A 218 6.08 -7.78 11.95
C ALA A 218 6.95 -7.66 13.21
N LEU A 219 7.38 -6.45 13.57
CA LEU A 219 8.24 -6.20 14.74
C LEU A 219 7.51 -6.48 16.06
N PRO A 220 6.37 -5.84 16.39
CA PRO A 220 5.66 -6.10 17.63
C PRO A 220 5.07 -7.52 17.69
N VAL A 221 4.67 -8.13 16.56
CA VAL A 221 4.27 -9.55 16.52
C VAL A 221 5.47 -10.44 16.86
N GLY A 222 6.64 -10.18 16.28
CA GLY A 222 7.85 -10.91 16.61
C GLY A 222 8.27 -10.80 18.07
N ARG A 223 8.17 -9.59 18.66
CA ARG A 223 8.41 -9.37 20.11
C ARG A 223 7.45 -10.19 20.96
N TRP A 224 6.16 -10.18 20.62
CA TRP A 224 5.14 -10.97 21.30
C TRP A 224 5.43 -12.47 21.22
N VAL A 225 5.83 -12.99 20.05
CA VAL A 225 6.19 -14.41 19.89
C VAL A 225 7.36 -14.81 20.80
N ILE A 226 8.42 -13.99 20.87
CA ILE A 226 9.59 -14.26 21.72
C ILE A 226 9.18 -14.29 23.20
N ASP A 227 8.41 -13.30 23.65
CA ASP A 227 7.92 -13.19 25.03
C ASP A 227 7.10 -14.43 25.42
N GLN A 228 6.10 -14.79 24.62
CA GLN A 228 5.26 -15.96 24.89
C GLN A 228 6.02 -17.29 24.86
N ALA A 229 7.00 -17.43 23.96
CA ALA A 229 7.85 -18.61 23.90
C ALA A 229 8.73 -18.77 25.15
N LEU A 230 9.35 -17.68 25.62
CA LEU A 230 10.14 -17.69 26.84
C LEU A 230 9.29 -17.98 28.07
N GLY A 231 8.12 -17.34 28.19
CA GLY A 231 7.16 -17.63 29.27
C GLY A 231 6.70 -19.08 29.29
N GLN A 232 6.43 -19.67 28.12
CA GLN A 232 6.06 -21.08 28.04
C GLN A 232 7.21 -22.01 28.43
N LEU A 233 8.45 -21.71 28.02
CA LEU A 233 9.63 -22.49 28.44
C LEU A 233 9.85 -22.42 29.96
N GLU A 234 9.61 -21.27 30.60
CA GLU A 234 9.64 -21.17 32.07
C GLU A 234 8.61 -22.07 32.72
N LEU A 235 7.37 -22.03 32.24
CA LEU A 235 6.27 -22.84 32.75
C LEU A 235 6.58 -24.34 32.63
N TRP A 236 7.07 -24.78 31.47
CA TRP A 236 7.45 -26.18 31.27
C TRP A 236 8.60 -26.61 32.16
N ARG A 237 9.60 -25.74 32.36
CA ARG A 237 10.70 -26.04 33.29
C ARG A 237 10.21 -26.26 34.71
N GLN A 238 9.24 -25.45 35.17
CA GLN A 238 8.62 -25.61 36.50
C GLN A 238 7.84 -26.92 36.62
N GLN A 239 7.31 -27.44 35.52
CA GLN A 239 6.62 -28.73 35.43
C GLN A 239 7.59 -29.92 35.26
N GLY A 240 8.91 -29.67 35.20
CA GLY A 240 9.92 -30.70 34.97
C GLY A 240 10.04 -31.15 33.51
N ILE A 241 9.48 -30.38 32.57
CA ILE A 241 9.59 -30.60 31.13
C ILE A 241 10.78 -29.77 30.61
N ASP A 242 11.79 -30.44 30.06
CA ASP A 242 12.98 -29.81 29.46
C ASP A 242 13.03 -30.16 27.96
N LEU A 243 12.49 -29.26 27.14
CA LEU A 243 12.41 -29.39 25.69
C LEU A 243 13.03 -28.17 25.01
N GLU A 244 13.62 -28.39 23.85
CA GLU A 244 14.01 -27.30 22.94
C GLU A 244 12.77 -26.76 22.24
N MET A 245 12.69 -25.45 22.06
CA MET A 245 11.59 -24.76 21.38
C MET A 245 12.17 -23.92 20.25
N ASN A 246 11.60 -24.09 19.05
CA ASN A 246 11.91 -23.29 17.89
C ASN A 246 10.83 -22.23 17.69
N ILE A 247 11.22 -21.00 17.38
CA ILE A 247 10.30 -19.95 16.95
C ILE A 247 10.73 -19.38 15.61
N ASN A 248 9.75 -19.11 14.75
CA ASN A 248 9.99 -18.42 13.48
C ASN A 248 10.15 -16.92 13.73
N ILE A 249 11.24 -16.33 13.20
CA ILE A 249 11.49 -14.89 13.25
C ILE A 249 11.45 -14.33 11.84
N SER A 250 10.67 -13.26 11.65
CA SER A 250 10.62 -12.57 10.35
C SER A 250 11.97 -11.93 10.00
N PRO A 251 12.33 -11.86 8.72
CA PRO A 251 13.59 -11.25 8.27
C PRO A 251 13.68 -9.78 8.67
N ARG A 252 12.56 -9.06 8.51
CA ARG A 252 12.42 -7.66 8.89
C ARG A 252 12.69 -7.45 10.39
N HIS A 253 12.19 -8.33 11.25
CA HIS A 253 12.45 -8.22 12.69
C HIS A 253 13.90 -8.53 13.03
N LEU A 254 14.50 -9.55 12.43
CA LEU A 254 15.90 -9.90 12.66
C LEU A 254 16.88 -8.78 12.23
N GLN A 255 16.61 -8.13 11.09
CA GLN A 255 17.42 -7.06 10.54
C GLN A 255 17.17 -5.70 11.21
N HIS A 256 16.14 -5.58 12.06
CA HIS A 256 15.81 -4.34 12.72
C HIS A 256 16.93 -3.93 13.71
N PRO A 257 17.35 -2.66 13.76
CA PRO A 257 18.44 -2.21 14.65
C PRO A 257 18.22 -2.54 16.13
N ASP A 258 16.96 -2.54 16.57
CA ASP A 258 16.59 -2.82 17.96
C ASP A 258 16.41 -4.30 18.30
N PHE A 259 16.56 -5.23 17.33
CA PHE A 259 16.29 -6.66 17.56
C PHE A 259 17.04 -7.23 18.77
N LEU A 260 18.33 -6.92 18.90
CA LEU A 260 19.15 -7.37 20.04
C LEU A 260 18.70 -6.75 21.36
N ALA A 261 18.19 -5.51 21.34
CA ALA A 261 17.66 -4.86 22.54
C ALA A 261 16.33 -5.53 22.95
N ASP A 262 15.46 -5.80 21.99
CA ASP A 262 14.18 -6.48 22.20
C ASP A 262 14.38 -7.89 22.79
N LEU A 263 15.29 -8.68 22.22
CA LEU A 263 15.61 -10.02 22.71
C LEU A 263 16.20 -9.99 24.13
N LYS A 264 17.10 -9.05 24.42
CA LYS A 264 17.64 -8.86 25.78
C LYS A 264 16.54 -8.47 26.77
N SER A 265 15.61 -7.61 26.37
CA SER A 265 14.50 -7.21 27.22
C SER A 265 13.60 -8.41 27.54
N ALA A 266 13.26 -9.21 26.55
CA ALA A 266 12.42 -10.40 26.75
C ALA A 266 13.10 -11.42 27.67
N LEU A 267 14.40 -11.67 27.49
CA LEU A 267 15.19 -12.53 28.38
C LEU A 267 15.27 -12.00 29.83
N ALA A 268 15.30 -10.67 30.01
CA ALA A 268 15.30 -10.05 31.33
C ALA A 268 13.95 -10.17 32.04
N VAL A 269 12.84 -10.17 31.29
CA VAL A 269 11.48 -10.42 31.81
C VAL A 269 11.32 -11.89 32.24
N HIS A 270 12.00 -12.81 31.56
CA HIS A 270 11.95 -14.25 31.80
C HIS A 270 13.30 -14.83 32.30
N PRO A 271 13.79 -14.45 33.49
CA PRO A 271 15.13 -14.80 33.97
C PRO A 271 15.30 -16.30 34.30
N THR A 272 14.20 -17.04 34.45
CA THR A 272 14.25 -18.48 34.72
C THR A 272 14.12 -19.32 33.45
N ALA A 273 13.84 -18.69 32.30
CA ALA A 273 13.75 -19.37 31.03
C ALA A 273 15.09 -20.03 30.70
N PRO A 274 15.11 -21.31 30.28
CA PRO A 274 16.32 -21.92 29.78
C PRO A 274 16.65 -21.34 28.39
N ALA A 275 17.23 -20.13 28.33
CA ALA A 275 17.48 -19.40 27.07
C ALA A 275 18.18 -20.24 26.00
N ARG A 276 19.09 -21.14 26.39
CA ARG A 276 19.78 -22.09 25.51
C ARG A 276 18.87 -23.12 24.82
N ARG A 277 17.61 -23.22 25.25
CA ARG A 277 16.58 -24.10 24.68
C ARG A 277 15.68 -23.37 23.70
N LEU A 278 15.82 -22.05 23.56
CA LEU A 278 15.11 -21.28 22.53
C LEU A 278 16.00 -21.18 21.29
N GLU A 279 15.50 -21.70 20.18
CA GLU A 279 16.14 -21.64 18.86
C GLU A 279 15.34 -20.70 17.95
N LEU A 280 16.04 -19.80 17.28
CA LEU A 280 15.43 -18.84 16.35
C LEU A 280 15.58 -19.39 14.93
N GLU A 281 14.45 -19.68 14.29
CA GLU A 281 14.38 -20.19 12.93
C GLU A 281 14.09 -19.05 11.95
N ILE A 282 14.83 -19.03 10.85
CA ILE A 282 14.73 -18.02 9.79
C ILE A 282 14.43 -18.78 8.50
N VAL A 283 13.36 -18.37 7.80
CA VAL A 283 12.99 -18.99 6.52
C VAL A 283 14.05 -18.64 5.46
N GLU A 284 14.51 -19.64 4.71
CA GLU A 284 15.66 -19.58 3.80
C GLU A 284 15.58 -18.45 2.75
N THR A 285 14.37 -18.04 2.33
CA THR A 285 14.15 -16.92 1.39
C THR A 285 14.68 -15.57 1.89
N ALA A 286 14.99 -15.46 3.18
CA ALA A 286 15.46 -14.25 3.84
C ALA A 286 16.99 -14.10 3.92
N ALA A 287 17.72 -15.21 3.84
CA ALA A 287 19.15 -15.25 4.11
C ALA A 287 20.00 -14.82 2.90
N LEU A 288 19.38 -14.50 1.76
CA LEU A 288 20.05 -14.29 0.46
C LEU A 288 20.03 -12.84 -0.05
N HIS A 289 19.71 -11.85 0.79
CA HIS A 289 19.92 -10.45 0.44
C HIS A 289 21.24 -9.93 1.04
N ASP A 290 22.32 -10.18 0.30
CA ASP A 290 23.56 -9.39 0.32
C ASP A 290 23.40 -8.13 -0.54
#